data_AF-A0AAV1QYX4-F1
#
_entry.id   AF-A0AAV1QYX4-F1
#
_cell.length_a   1.000
_cell.length_b   1.000
_cell.length_c   1.000
_cell.angle_alpha   90.00
_cell.angle_beta   90.00
_cell.angle_gamma   90.00
#
_symmetry.space_group_name_H-M   'P 1'
#
loop_
_entity.id
_entity.type
_entity.pdbx_description
1 polymer ?
#
loop_
_entity_poly.entity_id
_entity_poly.type
_entity_poly.pdbx_seq_one_letter_code
_entity_poly.pdbx_strand_id
1 'polypeptide(L)'
;MGLKSAWLLVVFLFLGVAVAENVDKLNIWPMPKWVSKGHKRVYLSPDFELDTDGSKYSDGSGILKDGFTRMLDVVKVAHVVDGNLSSVDKSFIIKGIHVVIFSPGDQLQYGVDESYKLLVPSPEMPDHVHLEAQTVYGALHGLQTFSQLCHFNLRTKVIEVPMVPWTIIDQPRFSYRGLLIASGNNSDSCSINKTWRWDVDFPCRRCYKVDKKLLKCKTPVIGLYEFTLLHMQNVLHWHIVDTQSFPLEMPSYPKLWDGAYSVSERYTFSDAAEIVRQVAGQ
;
A
#
# COMPACT_ATOMS: atom_id res chain seq x y z
N MET A 1 -10.48 -46.60 -64.81
CA MET A 1 -9.52 -46.61 -63.69
C MET A 1 -8.99 -45.19 -63.49
N GLY A 2 -9.02 -44.70 -62.25
CA GLY A 2 -8.17 -43.60 -61.78
C GLY A 2 -8.61 -42.16 -62.04
N LEU A 3 -9.48 -41.60 -61.20
CA LEU A 3 -9.37 -40.18 -60.75
C LEU A 3 -10.35 -39.85 -59.60
N LYS A 4 -10.23 -40.49 -58.42
CA LYS A 4 -11.00 -40.11 -57.22
C LYS A 4 -10.21 -40.35 -55.93
N SER A 5 -9.14 -39.60 -55.72
CA SER A 5 -8.42 -39.62 -54.43
C SER A 5 -7.50 -38.40 -54.31
N ALA A 6 -8.09 -37.21 -54.15
CA ALA A 6 -7.30 -36.03 -53.79
C ALA A 6 -8.06 -34.90 -53.05
N TRP A 7 -9.37 -35.00 -52.82
CA TRP A 7 -10.16 -33.85 -52.32
C TRP A 7 -10.77 -34.02 -50.91
N LEU A 8 -10.33 -35.00 -50.12
CA LEU A 8 -10.89 -35.26 -48.77
C LEU A 8 -9.94 -34.99 -47.60
N LEU A 9 -8.77 -34.37 -47.81
CA LEU A 9 -7.80 -34.13 -46.74
C LEU A 9 -7.38 -32.66 -46.54
N VAL A 10 -8.20 -31.69 -46.98
CA VAL A 10 -7.87 -30.25 -46.79
C VAL A 10 -8.86 -29.52 -45.85
N VAL A 11 -9.87 -30.18 -45.30
CA VAL A 11 -10.89 -29.50 -44.45
C VAL A 11 -10.67 -29.71 -42.94
N PHE A 12 -9.66 -30.47 -42.53
CA PHE A 12 -9.38 -30.74 -41.09
C PHE A 12 -8.11 -30.07 -40.58
N LEU A 13 -7.81 -28.85 -41.02
CA LEU A 13 -6.73 -28.05 -40.45
C LEU A 13 -7.28 -26.67 -40.05
N PHE A 14 -7.19 -26.39 -38.76
CA PHE A 14 -7.42 -25.08 -38.12
C PHE A 14 -8.87 -24.62 -37.93
N LEU A 15 -9.62 -25.35 -37.10
CA LEU A 15 -10.57 -24.71 -36.17
C LEU A 15 -10.04 -24.82 -34.73
N GLY A 16 -8.78 -24.45 -34.52
CA GLY A 16 -8.29 -24.07 -33.21
C GLY A 16 -8.65 -22.62 -32.99
N VAL A 17 -9.85 -22.35 -32.48
CA VAL A 17 -10.14 -21.05 -31.86
C VAL A 17 -9.19 -20.97 -30.67
N ALA A 18 -8.05 -20.31 -30.87
CA ALA A 18 -7.30 -19.76 -29.75
C ALA A 18 -8.24 -18.73 -29.13
N VAL A 19 -8.96 -19.14 -28.09
CA VAL A 19 -9.43 -18.18 -27.10
C VAL A 19 -8.14 -17.60 -26.56
N ALA A 20 -7.74 -16.45 -27.08
CA ALA A 20 -6.80 -15.61 -26.40
C ALA A 20 -7.48 -15.25 -25.08
N GLU A 21 -7.20 -16.03 -24.03
CA GLU A 21 -7.40 -15.54 -22.68
C GLU A 21 -6.65 -14.21 -22.64
N ASN A 22 -7.40 -13.11 -22.55
CA ASN A 22 -6.82 -11.86 -22.09
C ASN A 22 -6.10 -12.24 -20.80
N VAL A 23 -4.77 -12.17 -20.79
CA VAL A 23 -4.00 -12.31 -19.56
C VAL A 23 -4.47 -11.14 -18.71
N ASP A 24 -5.44 -11.40 -17.83
CA ASP A 24 -6.04 -10.40 -16.97
C ASP A 24 -4.91 -9.78 -16.16
N LYS A 25 -4.51 -8.57 -16.57
CA LYS A 25 -3.36 -7.87 -16.04
C LYS A 25 -3.64 -7.55 -14.57
N LEU A 26 -3.04 -8.34 -13.69
CA LEU A 26 -3.16 -8.19 -12.25
C LEU A 26 -2.31 -6.99 -11.82
N ASN A 27 -2.95 -5.90 -11.42
CA ASN A 27 -2.27 -4.67 -11.00
C ASN A 27 -2.03 -4.69 -9.48
N ILE A 28 -1.30 -5.69 -8.99
CA ILE A 28 -0.84 -5.75 -7.60
C ILE A 28 0.68 -5.66 -7.59
N TRP A 29 1.23 -4.77 -6.76
CA TRP A 29 2.65 -4.59 -6.55
C TRP A 29 2.99 -4.34 -5.08
N PRO A 30 3.99 -5.04 -4.50
CA PRO A 30 4.69 -6.20 -5.04
C PRO A 30 3.74 -7.38 -5.31
N MET A 31 4.12 -8.28 -6.23
CA MET A 31 3.32 -9.47 -6.52
C MET A 31 3.31 -10.40 -5.29
N PRO A 32 2.13 -10.76 -4.74
CA PRO A 32 2.06 -11.65 -3.60
C PRO A 32 2.57 -13.05 -3.92
N LYS A 33 3.01 -13.78 -2.90
CA LYS A 33 3.50 -15.17 -3.05
C LYS A 33 2.48 -16.10 -3.69
N TRP A 34 1.21 -15.99 -3.31
CA TRP A 34 0.13 -16.79 -3.90
C TRP A 34 -1.17 -15.98 -4.00
N VAL A 35 -1.82 -16.08 -5.15
CA VAL A 35 -3.06 -15.36 -5.47
C VAL A 35 -4.02 -16.28 -6.21
N SER A 36 -5.26 -16.31 -5.77
CA SER A 36 -6.40 -16.86 -6.49
C SER A 36 -7.48 -15.79 -6.63
N LYS A 37 -8.11 -15.72 -7.80
CA LYS A 37 -9.09 -14.70 -8.17
C LYS A 37 -10.29 -15.31 -8.88
N GLY A 38 -11.43 -14.63 -8.80
CA GLY A 38 -12.64 -14.99 -9.52
C GLY A 38 -12.91 -14.07 -10.70
N HIS A 39 -14.18 -13.99 -11.10
CA HIS A 39 -14.63 -13.24 -12.28
C HIS A 39 -15.75 -12.25 -11.97
N LYS A 40 -16.19 -12.17 -10.71
CA LYS A 40 -17.30 -11.31 -10.28
C LYS A 40 -16.77 -9.98 -9.75
N ARG A 41 -17.67 -9.03 -9.50
CA ARG A 41 -17.35 -7.73 -8.89
C ARG A 41 -18.23 -7.50 -7.68
N VAL A 42 -17.70 -6.75 -6.71
CA VAL A 42 -18.40 -6.29 -5.51
C VAL A 42 -18.08 -4.81 -5.29
N TYR A 43 -18.87 -4.17 -4.44
CA TYR A 43 -18.80 -2.75 -4.14
C TYR A 43 -18.56 -2.55 -2.64
N LEU A 44 -17.83 -1.51 -2.27
CA LEU A 44 -17.64 -1.15 -0.87
C LEU A 44 -18.80 -0.26 -0.39
N SER A 45 -19.24 -0.50 0.86
CA SER A 45 -20.11 0.42 1.57
C SER A 45 -19.44 1.79 1.76
N PRO A 46 -20.18 2.92 1.71
CA PRO A 46 -19.67 4.23 2.10
C PRO A 46 -19.21 4.26 3.56
N ASP A 47 -19.95 3.55 4.40
CA ASP A 47 -19.72 3.35 5.83
C ASP A 47 -18.87 2.08 6.05
N PHE A 48 -17.74 1.98 5.35
CA PHE A 48 -16.86 0.82 5.46
C PHE A 48 -16.20 0.78 6.84
N GLU A 49 -16.50 -0.25 7.64
CA GLU A 49 -16.06 -0.35 9.04
C GLU A 49 -14.92 -1.36 9.23
N LEU A 50 -14.11 -1.12 10.27
CA LEU A 50 -13.08 -2.03 10.75
C LEU A 50 -13.63 -2.83 11.93
N ASP A 51 -13.72 -4.14 11.77
CA ASP A 51 -14.04 -5.09 12.83
C ASP A 51 -12.75 -5.82 13.26
N THR A 52 -12.57 -5.97 14.57
CA THR A 52 -11.40 -6.64 15.18
C THR A 52 -11.80 -7.75 16.14
N ASP A 53 -13.06 -8.18 16.10
CA ASP A 53 -13.59 -9.21 16.98
C ASP A 53 -12.78 -10.51 16.88
N GLY A 54 -12.36 -11.05 18.03
CA GLY A 54 -11.53 -12.27 18.08
C GLY A 54 -10.03 -12.04 17.86
N SER A 55 -9.58 -10.81 17.60
CA SER A 55 -8.17 -10.44 17.62
C SER A 55 -7.61 -10.45 19.05
N LYS A 56 -6.37 -10.91 19.23
CA LYS A 56 -5.64 -10.79 20.51
C LYS A 56 -4.97 -9.42 20.69
N TYR A 57 -4.93 -8.63 19.62
CA TYR A 57 -4.33 -7.31 19.61
C TYR A 57 -5.39 -6.25 19.96
N SER A 58 -5.16 -5.51 21.05
CA SER A 58 -6.12 -4.52 21.58
C SER A 58 -6.03 -3.13 20.94
N ASP A 59 -5.06 -2.93 20.02
CA ASP A 59 -4.78 -1.65 19.36
C ASP A 59 -4.64 -0.44 20.31
N GLY A 60 -4.00 -0.65 21.46
CA GLY A 60 -3.77 0.41 22.45
C GLY A 60 -2.90 1.56 21.93
N SER A 61 -2.01 1.28 20.97
CA SER A 61 -1.16 2.25 20.28
C SER A 61 -1.82 2.92 19.07
N GLY A 62 -2.97 2.43 18.60
CA GLY A 62 -3.69 3.01 17.46
C GLY A 62 -3.10 2.68 16.08
N ILE A 63 -2.03 1.88 16.01
CA ILE A 63 -1.34 1.51 14.75
C ILE A 63 -2.32 0.94 13.71
N LEU A 64 -3.24 0.07 14.13
CA LEU A 64 -4.17 -0.59 13.21
C LEU A 64 -5.26 0.39 12.73
N LYS A 65 -5.85 1.16 13.64
CA LYS A 65 -6.83 2.22 13.30
C LYS A 65 -6.24 3.27 12.36
N ASP A 66 -5.00 3.69 12.60
CA ASP A 66 -4.30 4.65 11.76
C ASP A 66 -3.96 4.04 10.39
N GLY A 67 -3.55 2.76 10.36
CA GLY A 67 -3.37 2.00 9.12
C GLY A 67 -4.64 1.90 8.30
N PHE A 68 -5.76 1.59 8.93
CA PHE A 68 -7.07 1.49 8.29
C PHE A 68 -7.56 2.83 7.75
N THR A 69 -7.42 3.90 8.53
CA THR A 69 -7.80 5.26 8.10
C THR A 69 -6.99 5.68 6.88
N ARG A 70 -5.67 5.47 6.90
CA ARG A 70 -4.80 5.74 5.74
C ARG A 70 -5.19 4.93 4.51
N MET A 71 -5.52 3.65 4.68
CA MET A 71 -6.01 2.82 3.59
C MET A 71 -7.29 3.39 2.99
N LEU A 72 -8.26 3.80 3.82
CA LEU A 72 -9.49 4.45 3.33
C LEU A 72 -9.20 5.74 2.57
N ASP A 73 -8.26 6.56 3.05
CA ASP A 73 -7.84 7.79 2.35
C ASP A 73 -7.23 7.48 0.98
N VAL A 74 -6.40 6.43 0.88
CA VAL A 74 -5.79 5.94 -0.37
C VAL A 74 -6.84 5.41 -1.34
N VAL A 75 -7.91 4.81 -0.85
CA VAL A 75 -8.98 4.28 -1.71
C VAL A 75 -9.94 5.40 -2.14
N LYS A 76 -10.22 6.36 -1.27
CA LYS A 76 -11.12 7.49 -1.53
C LYS A 76 -10.47 8.60 -2.36
N VAL A 77 -9.14 8.77 -2.36
CA VAL A 77 -8.33 9.71 -3.19
C VAL A 77 -9.02 11.07 -3.47
N ALA A 78 -9.49 11.76 -2.43
CA ALA A 78 -10.20 13.04 -2.54
C ALA A 78 -11.42 13.04 -3.49
N HIS A 79 -11.90 11.87 -3.93
CA HIS A 79 -13.13 11.71 -4.67
C HIS A 79 -14.29 11.72 -3.69
N VAL A 80 -15.30 12.54 -3.97
CA VAL A 80 -16.54 12.50 -3.22
C VAL A 80 -17.28 11.22 -3.62
N VAL A 81 -17.37 10.26 -2.69
CA VAL A 81 -18.13 9.02 -2.87
C VAL A 81 -19.61 9.33 -2.66
N ASP A 82 -20.22 9.97 -3.66
CA ASP A 82 -21.66 10.29 -3.71
C ASP A 82 -22.41 9.37 -4.67
N GLY A 83 -21.79 8.25 -5.06
CA GLY A 83 -22.42 7.28 -5.95
C GLY A 83 -23.68 6.70 -5.33
N ASN A 84 -24.82 6.81 -6.02
CA ASN A 84 -26.07 6.24 -5.53
C ASN A 84 -26.02 4.70 -5.66
N LEU A 85 -25.70 4.02 -4.55
CA LEU A 85 -25.73 2.55 -4.44
C LEU A 85 -27.14 1.96 -4.47
N SER A 86 -28.20 2.78 -4.52
CA SER A 86 -29.59 2.29 -4.55
C SER A 86 -29.94 1.50 -5.82
N SER A 87 -29.17 1.65 -6.90
CA SER A 87 -29.33 0.88 -8.15
C SER A 87 -28.47 -0.39 -8.19
N VAL A 88 -27.58 -0.57 -7.21
CA VAL A 88 -26.73 -1.75 -7.06
C VAL A 88 -27.44 -2.74 -6.15
N ASP A 89 -27.49 -4.01 -6.55
CA ASP A 89 -28.07 -5.05 -5.70
C ASP A 89 -27.25 -5.15 -4.40
N LYS A 90 -27.95 -5.06 -3.26
CA LYS A 90 -27.35 -5.02 -1.91
C LYS A 90 -26.54 -6.28 -1.61
N SER A 91 -26.79 -7.37 -2.32
CA SER A 91 -26.02 -8.62 -2.26
C SER A 91 -24.55 -8.45 -2.72
N PHE A 92 -24.20 -7.37 -3.41
CA PHE A 92 -22.83 -7.12 -3.88
C PHE A 92 -22.07 -6.10 -3.02
N ILE A 93 -22.62 -5.64 -1.89
CA ILE A 93 -22.03 -4.59 -1.05
C ILE A 93 -21.33 -5.21 0.16
N ILE A 94 -20.02 -4.98 0.28
CA ILE A 94 -19.23 -5.37 1.46
C ILE A 94 -19.29 -4.24 2.49
N LYS A 95 -19.66 -4.58 3.73
CA LYS A 95 -19.87 -3.62 4.83
C LYS A 95 -18.58 -3.20 5.52
N GLY A 96 -17.59 -4.07 5.58
CA GLY A 96 -16.36 -3.78 6.31
C GLY A 96 -15.28 -4.83 6.11
N ILE A 97 -14.22 -4.70 6.91
CA ILE A 97 -13.11 -5.63 6.98
C ILE A 97 -12.96 -6.14 8.41
N HIS A 98 -12.93 -7.45 8.56
CA HIS A 98 -12.69 -8.17 9.80
C HIS A 98 -11.22 -8.59 9.87
N VAL A 99 -10.48 -8.01 10.82
CA VAL A 99 -9.04 -8.19 10.99
C VAL A 99 -8.76 -8.98 12.26
N VAL A 100 -8.12 -10.15 12.09
CA VAL A 100 -7.73 -11.02 13.21
C VAL A 100 -6.20 -11.05 13.32
N ILE A 101 -5.69 -10.55 14.44
CA ILE A 101 -4.26 -10.58 14.76
C ILE A 101 -4.02 -11.55 15.91
N PHE A 102 -3.13 -12.51 15.71
CA PHE A 102 -2.87 -13.57 16.70
C PHE A 102 -1.88 -13.19 17.80
N SER A 103 -1.03 -12.19 17.59
CA SER A 103 -0.06 -11.69 18.57
C SER A 103 -0.51 -10.36 19.20
N PRO A 104 -0.38 -10.18 20.52
CA PRO A 104 -0.71 -8.92 21.19
C PRO A 104 0.39 -7.86 21.09
N GLY A 105 1.62 -8.21 20.68
CA GLY A 105 2.76 -7.31 20.68
C GLY A 105 2.84 -6.38 19.47
N ASP A 106 3.18 -5.11 19.71
CA ASP A 106 3.36 -4.04 18.73
C ASP A 106 4.79 -3.48 18.68
N GLN A 107 5.76 -4.19 19.25
CA GLN A 107 7.16 -3.77 19.17
C GLN A 107 7.77 -4.13 17.82
N LEU A 108 8.27 -3.12 17.10
CA LEU A 108 9.00 -3.30 15.85
C LEU A 108 10.38 -3.90 16.15
N GLN A 109 10.59 -5.16 15.81
CA GLN A 109 11.86 -5.87 15.94
C GLN A 109 12.33 -6.41 14.59
N TYR A 110 13.62 -6.71 14.50
CA TYR A 110 14.14 -7.40 13.32
C TYR A 110 13.57 -8.82 13.22
N GLY A 111 13.09 -9.20 12.03
CA GLY A 111 12.55 -10.54 11.78
C GLY A 111 11.13 -10.76 12.29
N VAL A 112 10.38 -9.68 12.57
CA VAL A 112 8.95 -9.78 12.87
C VAL A 112 8.20 -10.44 11.72
N ASP A 113 7.19 -11.23 12.07
CA ASP A 113 6.34 -11.90 11.10
C ASP A 113 5.39 -10.90 10.41
N GLU A 114 5.67 -10.64 9.14
CA GLU A 114 4.94 -9.75 8.24
C GLU A 114 3.97 -10.52 7.30
N SER A 115 3.72 -11.81 7.57
CA SER A 115 2.82 -12.62 6.76
C SER A 115 1.35 -12.29 7.01
N TYR A 116 0.55 -12.43 5.96
CA TYR A 116 -0.89 -12.21 6.03
C TYR A 116 -1.65 -13.11 5.04
N LYS A 117 -2.93 -13.28 5.34
CA LYS A 117 -3.89 -13.96 4.48
C LYS A 117 -5.12 -13.09 4.32
N LEU A 118 -5.41 -12.69 3.09
CA LEU A 118 -6.52 -11.82 2.73
C LEU A 118 -7.56 -12.60 1.93
N LEU A 119 -8.81 -12.56 2.38
CA LEU A 119 -9.96 -13.24 1.79
C LEU A 119 -11.04 -12.20 1.47
N VAL A 120 -11.32 -12.00 0.19
CA VAL A 120 -12.43 -11.16 -0.25
C VAL A 120 -13.57 -12.09 -0.67
N PRO A 121 -14.72 -12.06 0.02
CA PRO A 121 -15.80 -13.02 -0.21
C PRO A 121 -16.44 -12.87 -1.58
N SER A 122 -17.15 -13.92 -1.99
CA SER A 122 -17.97 -13.87 -3.19
C SER A 122 -19.27 -13.09 -2.94
N PRO A 123 -19.92 -12.55 -3.98
CA PRO A 123 -21.16 -11.80 -3.81
C PRO A 123 -22.37 -12.63 -3.37
N GLU A 124 -22.25 -13.96 -3.32
CA GLU A 124 -23.31 -14.85 -2.86
C GLU A 124 -23.36 -14.93 -1.33
N MET A 125 -22.29 -14.54 -0.65
CA MET A 125 -22.19 -14.40 0.81
C MET A 125 -21.41 -13.12 1.14
N PRO A 126 -22.02 -11.94 0.93
CA PRO A 126 -21.39 -10.66 1.24
C PRO A 126 -21.38 -10.46 2.75
N ASP A 127 -20.27 -10.80 3.37
CA ASP A 127 -20.02 -10.47 4.77
C ASP A 127 -18.93 -9.41 4.85
N HIS A 128 -17.89 -9.67 5.64
CA HIS A 128 -16.73 -8.82 5.77
C HIS A 128 -15.59 -9.37 4.92
N VAL A 129 -14.68 -8.50 4.50
CA VAL A 129 -13.37 -8.93 4.02
C VAL A 129 -12.63 -9.52 5.22
N HIS A 130 -12.07 -10.72 5.12
CA HIS A 130 -11.33 -11.31 6.23
C HIS A 130 -9.83 -11.15 6.01
N LEU A 131 -9.13 -10.61 7.00
CA LEU A 131 -7.69 -10.44 7.00
C LEU A 131 -7.11 -11.07 8.27
N GLU A 132 -6.31 -12.12 8.08
CA GLU A 132 -5.63 -12.83 9.16
C GLU A 132 -4.12 -12.52 9.10
N ALA A 133 -3.52 -12.18 10.23
CA ALA A 133 -2.09 -11.94 10.34
C ALA A 133 -1.53 -12.37 11.69
N GLN A 134 -0.25 -12.76 11.72
CA GLN A 134 0.41 -13.11 12.98
C GLN A 134 0.68 -11.87 13.84
N THR A 135 1.04 -10.75 13.23
CA THR A 135 1.30 -9.46 13.90
C THR A 135 0.58 -8.30 13.23
N VAL A 136 0.54 -7.14 13.90
CA VAL A 136 -0.04 -5.91 13.34
C VAL A 136 0.62 -5.49 12.02
N TYR A 137 1.92 -5.74 11.84
CA TYR A 137 2.64 -5.38 10.61
C TYR A 137 2.20 -6.21 9.41
N GLY A 138 1.93 -7.51 9.61
CA GLY A 138 1.29 -8.34 8.59
C GLY A 138 -0.10 -7.83 8.21
N ALA A 139 -0.89 -7.38 9.19
CA ALA A 139 -2.19 -6.78 8.93
C ALA A 139 -2.07 -5.47 8.11
N LEU A 140 -1.12 -4.59 8.42
CA LEU A 140 -0.87 -3.37 7.64
C LEU A 140 -0.53 -3.69 6.18
N HIS A 141 0.30 -4.70 5.94
CA HIS A 141 0.63 -5.21 4.60
C HIS A 141 -0.58 -5.76 3.85
N GLY A 142 -1.48 -6.45 4.56
CA GLY A 142 -2.75 -6.93 4.02
C GLY A 142 -3.71 -5.80 3.65
N LEU A 143 -3.84 -4.77 4.50
CA LEU A 143 -4.62 -3.57 4.22
C LEU A 143 -4.07 -2.83 3.00
N GLN A 144 -2.75 -2.72 2.89
CA GLN A 144 -2.09 -2.11 1.73
C GLN A 144 -2.39 -2.89 0.45
N THR A 145 -2.36 -4.21 0.50
CA THR A 145 -2.70 -5.07 -0.65
C THR A 145 -4.17 -4.93 -1.03
N PHE A 146 -5.07 -4.90 -0.04
CA PHE A 146 -6.50 -4.67 -0.27
C PHE A 146 -6.76 -3.30 -0.93
N SER A 147 -6.04 -2.25 -0.53
CA SER A 147 -6.17 -0.92 -1.16
C SER A 147 -5.89 -0.92 -2.67
N GLN A 148 -5.02 -1.83 -3.14
CA GLN A 148 -4.68 -1.96 -4.56
C GLN A 148 -5.76 -2.73 -5.34
N LEU A 149 -6.50 -3.61 -4.67
CA LEU A 149 -7.64 -4.31 -5.26
C LEU A 149 -8.83 -3.36 -5.49
N CYS A 150 -8.94 -2.30 -4.70
CA CYS A 150 -10.00 -1.31 -4.80
C CYS A 150 -9.80 -0.36 -5.98
N HIS A 151 -10.83 -0.21 -6.81
CA HIS A 151 -10.86 0.72 -7.93
C HIS A 151 -11.99 1.74 -7.76
N PHE A 152 -11.67 3.02 -7.87
CA PHE A 152 -12.69 4.06 -7.90
C PHE A 152 -13.22 4.24 -9.32
N ASN A 153 -14.51 3.99 -9.51
CA ASN A 153 -15.16 4.17 -10.80
C ASN A 153 -15.66 5.61 -10.94
N LEU A 154 -15.02 6.39 -11.82
CA LEU A 154 -15.34 7.81 -12.03
C LEU A 154 -16.76 8.08 -12.54
N ARG A 155 -17.39 7.10 -13.21
CA ARG A 155 -18.73 7.25 -13.79
C ARG A 155 -19.81 7.05 -12.74
N THR A 156 -19.70 5.98 -11.96
CA THR A 156 -20.67 5.62 -10.93
C THR A 156 -20.37 6.27 -9.59
N LYS A 157 -19.17 6.85 -9.43
CA LYS A 157 -18.66 7.45 -8.19
C LYS A 157 -18.68 6.48 -7.00
N VAL A 158 -18.55 5.18 -7.26
CA VAL A 158 -18.45 4.13 -6.23
C VAL A 158 -17.11 3.43 -6.31
N ILE A 159 -16.70 2.83 -5.19
CA ILE A 159 -15.51 1.98 -5.12
C ILE A 159 -15.93 0.55 -5.41
N GLU A 160 -15.30 -0.06 -6.40
CA GLU A 160 -15.52 -1.45 -6.81
C GLU A 160 -14.26 -2.30 -6.63
N VAL A 161 -14.45 -3.56 -6.29
CA VAL A 161 -13.39 -4.59 -6.24
C VAL A 161 -13.69 -5.61 -7.33
N PRO A 162 -12.91 -5.61 -8.42
CA PRO A 162 -13.11 -6.58 -9.48
C PRO A 162 -12.49 -7.94 -9.15
N MET A 163 -12.86 -8.96 -9.91
CA MET A 163 -12.30 -10.32 -9.88
C MET A 163 -12.43 -11.07 -8.53
N VAL A 164 -13.54 -10.86 -7.83
CA VAL A 164 -13.85 -11.62 -6.61
C VAL A 164 -14.40 -13.01 -6.94
N PRO A 165 -14.23 -14.00 -6.04
CA PRO A 165 -13.55 -13.95 -4.74
C PRO A 165 -12.03 -13.85 -4.86
N TRP A 166 -11.39 -13.14 -3.93
CA TRP A 166 -9.93 -13.13 -3.81
C TRP A 166 -9.48 -14.00 -2.66
N THR A 167 -8.39 -14.72 -2.87
CA THR A 167 -7.64 -15.39 -1.80
C THR A 167 -6.17 -15.08 -2.05
N ILE A 168 -5.57 -14.31 -1.15
CA ILE A 168 -4.17 -13.89 -1.24
C ILE A 168 -3.46 -14.37 0.01
N ILE A 169 -2.33 -15.05 -0.18
CA ILE A 169 -1.45 -15.48 0.89
C ILE A 169 -0.08 -14.92 0.56
N ASP A 170 0.46 -14.12 1.46
CA ASP A 170 1.71 -13.42 1.21
C ASP A 170 2.62 -13.38 2.43
N GLN A 171 3.90 -13.26 2.13
CA GLN A 171 4.95 -13.05 3.10
C GLN A 171 6.16 -12.46 2.36
N PRO A 172 6.90 -11.55 2.98
CA PRO A 172 8.09 -11.02 2.35
C PRO A 172 9.15 -12.11 2.16
N ARG A 173 9.85 -12.07 1.02
CA ARG A 173 10.99 -12.96 0.75
C ARG A 173 12.19 -12.68 1.64
N PHE A 174 12.40 -11.40 1.99
CA PHE A 174 13.51 -10.95 2.82
C PHE A 174 12.97 -10.09 3.96
N SER A 175 13.41 -10.37 5.18
CA SER A 175 13.01 -9.63 6.39
C SER A 175 13.59 -8.21 6.45
N TYR A 176 14.66 -7.91 5.71
CA TYR A 176 15.23 -6.57 5.63
C TYR A 176 14.94 -5.95 4.26
N ARG A 177 14.15 -4.88 4.23
CA ARG A 177 13.82 -4.12 3.00
C ARG A 177 13.95 -2.64 3.29
N GLY A 178 15.17 -2.15 3.08
CA GLY A 178 15.57 -0.80 3.44
C GLY A 178 15.51 0.19 2.29
N LEU A 179 15.04 1.41 2.56
CA LEU A 179 15.35 2.59 1.75
C LEU A 179 16.45 3.39 2.45
N LEU A 180 17.53 3.69 1.74
CA LEU A 180 18.55 4.61 2.22
C LEU A 180 18.18 6.03 1.80
N ILE A 181 18.03 6.93 2.77
CA ILE A 181 17.89 8.37 2.55
C ILE A 181 19.14 9.05 3.09
N ALA A 182 19.85 9.77 2.22
CA ALA A 182 21.04 10.55 2.58
C ALA A 182 20.67 12.03 2.73
N SER A 183 20.62 12.52 3.96
CA SER A 183 20.39 13.94 4.26
C SER A 183 21.69 14.75 4.27
N GLY A 184 22.85 14.08 4.32
CA GLY A 184 24.16 14.73 4.47
C GLY A 184 24.80 15.30 3.19
N ASN A 185 24.32 14.90 2.01
CA ASN A 185 25.01 15.16 0.72
C ASN A 185 24.34 16.20 -0.18
N ASN A 186 23.18 16.75 0.20
CA ASN A 186 22.49 17.79 -0.58
C ASN A 186 21.91 18.86 0.35
N SER A 187 22.29 20.13 0.11
CA SER A 187 21.75 21.36 0.73
C SER A 187 20.38 21.79 0.18
N ASP A 188 19.65 20.86 -0.45
CA ASP A 188 18.42 21.14 -1.20
C ASP A 188 17.15 20.64 -0.51
N SER A 189 17.22 20.29 0.79
CA SER A 189 16.07 19.82 1.57
C SER A 189 14.89 20.81 1.57
N CYS A 190 15.15 22.09 1.27
CA CYS A 190 14.11 23.12 1.18
C CYS A 190 13.75 23.55 -0.26
N SER A 191 14.40 23.01 -1.29
CA SER A 191 14.15 23.33 -2.72
C SER A 191 13.06 22.47 -3.39
N ILE A 192 12.56 21.43 -2.71
CA ILE A 192 11.61 20.44 -3.25
C ILE A 192 10.20 21.02 -3.57
N ASN A 193 9.95 22.29 -3.22
CA ASN A 193 8.76 23.02 -3.68
C ASN A 193 8.82 23.43 -5.17
N LYS A 194 9.91 23.14 -5.89
CA LYS A 194 9.95 23.22 -7.35
C LYS A 194 9.81 21.83 -7.95
N THR A 195 8.56 21.45 -8.17
CA THR A 195 8.11 20.61 -9.29
C THR A 195 9.04 19.43 -9.63
N TRP A 196 8.99 18.36 -8.84
CA TRP A 196 9.32 17.04 -9.37
C TRP A 196 8.21 16.64 -10.36
N ARG A 197 8.31 17.14 -11.59
CA ARG A 197 7.64 16.56 -12.75
C ARG A 197 8.51 15.37 -13.18
N TRP A 198 8.20 14.20 -12.63
CA TRP A 198 8.73 12.95 -13.15
C TRP A 198 8.04 12.68 -14.49
N ASP A 199 8.65 13.14 -15.59
CA ASP A 199 8.38 12.64 -16.95
C ASP A 199 9.03 11.26 -17.12
N VAL A 200 8.58 10.30 -16.32
CA VAL A 200 8.68 8.88 -16.64
C VAL A 200 7.26 8.41 -16.89
N ASP A 201 6.97 8.10 -18.16
CA ASP A 201 5.70 7.54 -18.63
C ASP A 201 5.46 6.14 -18.02
N PHE A 202 5.13 6.11 -16.73
CA PHE A 202 4.47 5.00 -16.06
C PHE A 202 3.11 5.51 -15.54
N PRO A 203 2.01 4.76 -15.74
CA PRO A 203 0.66 5.26 -15.49
C PRO A 203 0.32 5.19 -14.00
N CYS A 204 1.00 5.99 -13.16
CA CYS A 204 0.60 6.18 -11.77
C CYS A 204 0.48 7.67 -11.47
N ARG A 205 -0.68 8.25 -11.79
CA ARG A 205 -1.07 9.63 -11.44
C ARG A 205 -1.58 9.74 -10.00
N ARG A 206 -0.86 9.19 -9.01
CA ARG A 206 -1.20 9.36 -7.58
C ARG A 206 -0.20 10.31 -6.93
N CYS A 207 -0.43 11.61 -7.08
CA CYS A 207 0.28 12.62 -6.30
C CYS A 207 -0.46 12.84 -4.98
N TYR A 208 0.11 12.38 -3.87
CA TYR A 208 -0.37 12.65 -2.52
C TYR A 208 -0.18 14.14 -2.19
N LYS A 209 -1.23 14.79 -1.68
CA LYS A 209 -1.13 16.10 -1.04
C LYS A 209 -0.81 15.85 0.44
N VAL A 210 0.46 15.94 0.79
CA VAL A 210 0.89 16.06 2.20
C VAL A 210 0.37 17.40 2.73
N ASP A 211 -0.26 17.36 3.91
CA ASP A 211 -0.87 18.53 4.55
C ASP A 211 0.18 19.64 4.78
N LYS A 212 -0.13 20.86 4.35
CA LYS A 212 0.84 21.97 4.21
C LYS A 212 1.20 22.66 5.52
N LYS A 213 0.83 22.10 6.68
CA LYS A 213 0.95 22.77 7.99
C LYS A 213 2.17 22.39 8.82
N LEU A 214 2.93 21.34 8.48
CA LEU A 214 4.18 21.03 9.18
C LEU A 214 5.42 21.49 8.38
N LEU A 215 6.31 22.17 9.10
CA LEU A 215 7.49 22.94 8.71
C LEU A 215 8.15 22.58 7.35
N LYS A 216 8.25 23.62 6.51
CA LYS A 216 8.63 23.64 5.07
C LYS A 216 10.01 23.10 4.65
N CYS A 217 10.83 22.48 5.51
CA CYS A 217 12.09 21.83 5.07
C CYS A 217 12.27 20.37 5.58
N LYS A 218 11.37 19.85 6.44
CA LYS A 218 11.46 18.49 7.03
C LYS A 218 10.50 17.47 6.39
N THR A 219 9.64 17.96 5.50
CA THR A 219 8.64 17.22 4.74
C THR A 219 9.15 16.12 3.78
N PRO A 220 10.39 16.10 3.23
CA PRO A 220 10.75 15.06 2.27
C PRO A 220 10.90 13.68 2.90
N VAL A 221 11.39 13.56 4.14
CA VAL A 221 11.54 12.26 4.82
C VAL A 221 10.18 11.61 5.11
N ILE A 222 9.22 12.43 5.54
CA ILE A 222 7.86 11.98 5.87
C ILE A 222 7.10 11.58 4.59
N GLY A 223 7.17 12.39 3.53
CA GLY A 223 6.56 12.04 2.25
C GLY A 223 7.18 10.81 1.58
N LEU A 224 8.49 10.59 1.77
CA LEU A 224 9.18 9.38 1.32
C LEU A 224 8.77 8.14 2.13
N TYR A 225 8.43 8.29 3.41
CA TYR A 225 7.92 7.19 4.23
C TYR A 225 6.52 6.72 3.78
N GLU A 226 5.64 7.62 3.38
CA GLU A 226 4.37 7.22 2.76
C GLU A 226 4.61 6.39 1.48
N PHE A 227 5.64 6.75 0.70
CA PHE A 227 6.06 5.97 -0.46
C PHE A 227 6.66 4.60 -0.07
N THR A 228 7.42 4.50 1.03
CA THR A 228 7.98 3.22 1.49
C THR A 228 6.89 2.23 1.90
N LEU A 229 5.80 2.72 2.50
CA LEU A 229 4.65 1.91 2.88
C LEU A 229 3.94 1.32 1.66
N LEU A 230 3.79 2.09 0.58
CA LEU A 230 3.20 1.61 -0.67
C LEU A 230 4.03 0.48 -1.32
N HIS A 231 5.34 0.44 -1.05
CA HIS A 231 6.28 -0.54 -1.58
C HIS A 231 6.62 -1.66 -0.58
N MET A 232 5.90 -1.73 0.56
CA MET A 232 6.08 -2.76 1.59
C MET A 232 7.50 -2.79 2.15
N GLN A 233 8.20 -1.65 2.17
CA GLN A 233 9.51 -1.51 2.81
C GLN A 233 9.33 -1.35 4.31
N ASN A 234 10.27 -1.88 5.10
CA ASN A 234 10.15 -1.97 6.56
C ASN A 234 11.31 -1.33 7.32
N VAL A 235 12.35 -0.87 6.61
CA VAL A 235 13.49 -0.18 7.23
C VAL A 235 13.74 1.15 6.54
N LEU A 236 13.80 2.21 7.32
CA LEU A 236 14.37 3.49 6.87
C LEU A 236 15.82 3.57 7.34
N HIS A 237 16.76 3.38 6.42
CA HIS A 237 18.17 3.63 6.71
C HIS A 237 18.43 5.12 6.50
N TRP A 238 18.35 5.90 7.59
CA TRP A 238 18.61 7.32 7.54
C TRP A 238 20.11 7.60 7.68
N HIS A 239 20.76 7.85 6.55
CA HIS A 239 22.15 8.31 6.51
C HIS A 239 22.17 9.82 6.74
N ILE A 240 22.10 10.20 8.02
CA ILE A 240 21.87 11.58 8.46
C ILE A 240 23.12 12.46 8.46
N VAL A 241 24.31 11.86 8.63
CA VAL A 241 25.60 12.57 8.68
C VAL A 241 26.53 12.06 7.59
N ASP A 242 27.29 12.95 6.99
CA ASP A 242 28.38 12.62 6.05
C ASP A 242 29.56 13.58 6.30
N THR A 243 30.68 13.36 5.62
CA THR A 243 31.83 14.27 5.54
C THR A 243 31.46 15.71 5.16
N GLN A 244 30.41 15.88 4.36
CA GLN A 244 29.99 17.19 3.85
C GLN A 244 29.11 17.97 4.83
N SER A 245 28.32 17.28 5.68
CA SER A 245 27.47 17.97 6.65
C SER A 245 27.11 17.13 7.87
N PHE A 246 26.90 17.83 8.99
CA PHE A 246 26.50 17.27 10.28
C PHE A 246 25.24 17.97 10.83
N PRO A 247 24.04 17.59 10.36
CA PRO A 247 22.81 18.29 10.71
C PRO A 247 22.13 17.81 12.00
N LEU A 248 22.59 16.72 12.63
CA LEU A 248 21.97 16.12 13.82
C LEU A 248 22.46 16.76 15.13
N GLU A 249 21.53 17.06 16.03
CA GLU A 249 21.83 17.48 17.40
C GLU A 249 22.52 16.38 18.22
N MET A 250 23.69 16.70 18.77
CA MET A 250 24.37 15.86 19.76
C MET A 250 24.61 16.65 21.05
N PRO A 251 23.80 16.44 22.10
CA PRO A 251 23.93 17.19 23.36
C PRO A 251 25.32 17.08 24.00
N SER A 252 25.98 15.93 23.85
CA SER A 252 27.34 15.71 24.35
C SER A 252 28.43 16.43 23.54
N TYR A 253 28.16 16.78 22.29
CA TYR A 253 29.11 17.41 21.36
C TYR A 253 28.44 18.52 20.53
N PRO A 254 28.03 19.64 21.16
CA PRO A 254 27.18 20.65 20.52
C PRO A 254 27.84 21.34 19.32
N LYS A 255 29.19 21.39 19.29
CA LYS A 255 29.95 22.00 18.18
C LYS A 255 29.90 21.20 16.87
N LEU A 256 29.58 19.91 16.92
CA LEU A 256 29.44 19.11 15.69
C LEU A 256 28.31 19.63 14.82
N TRP A 257 27.28 20.19 15.44
CA TRP A 257 26.11 20.71 14.77
C TRP A 257 26.35 21.99 13.93
N ASP A 258 27.52 22.62 14.12
CA ASP A 258 27.96 23.73 13.26
C ASP A 258 28.39 23.26 11.87
N GLY A 259 28.56 21.95 11.66
CA GLY A 259 28.78 21.34 10.35
C GLY A 259 27.52 21.22 9.49
N ALA A 260 26.36 21.71 9.92
CA ALA A 260 25.16 21.76 9.09
C ALA A 260 25.29 22.83 7.98
N TYR A 261 24.74 22.59 6.80
CA TYR A 261 24.72 23.57 5.71
C TYR A 261 23.99 24.87 6.08
N SER A 262 22.90 24.77 6.85
CA SER A 262 22.12 25.91 7.31
C SER A 262 21.40 25.60 8.62
N VAL A 263 20.98 26.65 9.36
CA VAL A 263 20.20 26.49 10.60
C VAL A 263 18.83 25.84 10.32
N SER A 264 18.26 26.05 9.13
CA SER A 264 16.98 25.45 8.70
C SER A 264 17.05 23.96 8.40
N GLU A 265 18.25 23.42 8.16
CA GLU A 265 18.49 22.00 7.84
C GLU A 265 18.98 21.20 9.05
N ARG A 266 18.86 21.79 10.24
CA ARG A 266 19.20 21.16 11.51
C ARG A 266 18.06 20.27 12.02
N TYR A 267 18.41 19.06 12.47
CA TYR A 267 17.51 18.13 13.15
C TYR A 267 17.80 18.15 14.65
N THR A 268 16.84 18.64 15.43
CA THR A 268 16.90 18.56 16.90
C THR A 268 16.64 17.12 17.35
N PHE A 269 16.93 16.83 18.62
CA PHE A 269 16.56 15.56 19.23
C PHE A 269 15.04 15.31 19.17
N SER A 270 14.24 16.37 19.34
CA SER A 270 12.78 16.28 19.23
C SER A 270 12.33 15.91 17.82
N ASP A 271 12.98 16.47 16.79
CA ASP A 271 12.66 16.16 15.39
C ASP A 271 12.99 14.72 15.05
N ALA A 272 14.15 14.23 15.49
CA ALA A 272 14.55 12.85 15.29
C ALA A 272 13.57 11.89 15.99
N ALA A 273 13.16 12.20 17.22
CA ALA A 273 12.18 11.41 17.96
C ALA A 273 10.80 11.42 17.28
N GLU A 274 10.37 12.55 16.72
CA GLU A 274 9.12 12.65 15.97
C GLU A 274 9.15 11.79 14.69
N ILE A 275 10.24 11.85 13.93
CA ILE A 275 10.41 11.01 12.73
C ILE A 275 10.36 9.52 13.11
N VAL A 276 11.04 9.12 14.18
CA VAL A 276 11.01 7.73 14.65
C VAL A 276 9.60 7.32 15.07
N ARG A 277 8.86 8.17 15.79
CA ARG A 277 7.46 7.91 16.17
C ARG A 277 6.56 7.72 14.96
N GLN A 278 6.64 8.63 13.98
CA GLN A 278 5.87 8.54 12.75
C GLN A 278 6.19 7.27 11.94
N VAL A 279 7.47 6.88 11.86
CA VAL A 279 7.89 5.65 11.18
C VAL A 279 7.45 4.40 11.96
N ALA A 280 7.46 4.45 13.30
CA ALA A 280 7.00 3.35 14.14
C ALA A 280 5.46 3.23 14.22
N GLY A 281 4.73 4.29 13.82
CA GLY A 281 3.28 4.37 13.98
C GLY A 281 2.85 4.59 15.45
N GLN A 282 3.69 5.23 16.25
CA GLN A 282 3.50 5.47 17.69
C GLN A 282 3.28 6.94 18.03
#